data_AF-A0A7S0JQI2-F1
#
_entry.id   AF-A0A7S0JQI2-F1
#
_cell.length_a   1.000
_cell.length_b   1.000
_cell.length_c   1.000
_cell.angle_alpha   90.00
_cell.angle_beta   90.00
_cell.angle_gamma   90.00
#
_symmetry.space_group_name_H-M   'P 1'
#
loop_
_entity.id
_entity.type
_entity.pdbx_description
1 polymer ?
#
loop_
_entity_poly.entity_id
_entity_poly.type
_entity_poly.pdbx_seq_one_letter_code
_entity_poly.pdbx_strand_id
1 'polypeptide(L)'
;AALSRWARPFSPLAIPLAEAACTAFAEPPERFAGRGVVGLRNVGNTCFLNSALQCLSACWPLVAWALRGSELQELNTDNVLGTGGVLARELGHTLRMLWTHEDVAKTGGIAPDGLKAALGRFQSQFRGFRQHDAHELLSFLLDGLHEDCNR
;
A
#
# COMPACT_ATOMS: atom_id res chain seq x y z
N ALA A 1 22.69 25.29 -25.99
CA ALA A 1 21.27 25.53 -26.33
C ALA A 1 20.62 24.17 -26.63
N ALA A 2 20.03 23.51 -25.62
CA ALA A 2 19.41 22.19 -25.78
C ALA A 2 18.36 21.93 -24.68
N LEU A 3 17.32 22.76 -24.62
CA LEU A 3 16.16 22.54 -23.72
C LEU A 3 14.87 23.03 -24.39
N SER A 4 14.45 22.40 -25.49
CA SER A 4 13.16 22.75 -26.13
C SER A 4 12.38 21.56 -26.70
N ARG A 5 12.72 20.32 -26.32
CA ARG A 5 12.04 19.12 -26.85
C ARG A 5 11.02 18.45 -25.91
N TRP A 6 10.81 18.96 -24.70
CA TRP A 6 9.89 18.34 -23.72
C TRP A 6 8.76 19.24 -23.23
N ALA A 7 8.47 20.34 -23.94
CA ALA A 7 7.30 21.16 -23.68
C ALA A 7 6.35 21.09 -24.89
N ARG A 8 5.62 19.98 -25.00
CA ARG A 8 4.36 20.00 -25.77
C ARG A 8 3.21 19.95 -24.77
N PRO A 9 2.29 20.93 -24.78
CA PRO A 9 1.10 20.85 -23.96
C PRO A 9 0.30 19.63 -24.42
N PHE A 10 -0.04 18.75 -23.48
CA PHE A 10 -0.96 17.65 -23.72
C PHE A 10 -2.26 18.24 -24.27
N SER A 11 -2.60 17.90 -25.51
CA SER A 11 -3.91 18.24 -26.08
C SER A 11 -4.96 17.34 -25.42
N PRO A 12 -6.03 17.88 -24.81
CA PRO A 12 -7.00 17.09 -24.04
C PRO A 12 -7.98 16.28 -24.92
N LEU A 13 -7.73 16.13 -26.21
CA LEU A 13 -8.65 15.46 -27.13
C LEU A 13 -7.95 14.24 -27.74
N ALA A 14 -8.49 13.06 -27.41
CA ALA A 14 -8.07 11.71 -27.81
C ALA A 14 -7.07 11.00 -26.88
N ILE A 15 -7.46 10.80 -25.61
CA ILE A 15 -6.95 9.67 -24.84
C ILE A 15 -7.83 8.46 -25.17
N PRO A 16 -7.30 7.35 -25.72
CA PRO A 16 -8.08 6.13 -25.93
C PRO A 16 -8.65 5.62 -24.59
N LEU A 17 -9.90 5.14 -24.59
CA LEU A 17 -10.66 4.74 -23.39
C LEU A 17 -9.90 3.81 -22.42
N ALA A 18 -8.99 2.97 -22.95
CA ALA A 18 -8.14 2.09 -22.15
C ALA A 18 -7.05 2.84 -21.36
N GLU A 19 -6.41 3.85 -21.97
CA GLU A 19 -5.45 4.72 -21.27
C GLU A 19 -6.17 5.63 -20.29
N ALA A 20 -7.35 6.14 -20.65
CA ALA A 20 -8.16 6.98 -19.76
C ALA A 20 -8.55 6.22 -18.48
N ALA A 21 -8.93 4.94 -18.60
CA ALA A 21 -9.18 4.08 -17.44
C ALA A 21 -7.90 3.85 -16.61
N CYS A 22 -6.76 3.59 -17.24
CA CYS A 22 -5.49 3.41 -16.54
C CYS A 22 -5.07 4.69 -15.78
N THR A 23 -5.31 5.88 -16.36
CA THR A 23 -5.05 7.18 -15.70
C THR A 23 -6.04 7.53 -14.59
N ALA A 24 -7.32 7.16 -14.72
CA ALA A 24 -8.34 7.41 -13.69
C ALA A 24 -8.08 6.60 -12.41
N PHE A 25 -7.36 5.48 -12.51
CA PHE A 25 -6.89 4.68 -11.38
C PHE A 25 -5.46 5.01 -10.95
N ALA A 26 -4.73 5.89 -11.64
CA ALA A 26 -3.34 6.20 -11.32
C ALA A 26 -3.20 7.25 -10.20
N GLU A 27 -4.14 8.18 -10.08
CA GLU A 27 -4.03 9.34 -9.18
C GLU A 27 -5.21 9.46 -8.21
N PRO A 28 -4.97 9.91 -6.97
CA PRO A 28 -6.02 10.17 -6.00
C PRO A 28 -6.96 11.30 -6.47
N PRO A 29 -8.30 11.15 -6.32
CA PRO A 29 -9.26 12.22 -6.54
C PRO A 29 -8.95 13.43 -5.65
N GLU A 30 -9.33 14.64 -6.07
CA GLU A 30 -9.04 15.90 -5.36
C GLU A 30 -9.45 15.90 -3.87
N ARG A 31 -10.51 15.18 -3.50
CA ARG A 31 -10.93 15.02 -2.08
C ARG A 31 -9.86 14.39 -1.19
N PHE A 32 -8.88 13.70 -1.79
CA PHE A 32 -7.72 13.11 -1.12
C PHE A 32 -6.42 13.90 -1.35
N ALA A 33 -6.48 15.07 -1.98
CA ALA A 33 -5.30 15.93 -2.16
C ALA A 33 -4.64 16.22 -0.81
N GLY A 34 -3.32 16.02 -0.73
CA GLY A 34 -2.53 16.22 0.49
C GLY A 34 -2.69 15.13 1.56
N ARG A 35 -3.51 14.08 1.32
CA ARG A 35 -3.59 12.89 2.19
C ARG A 35 -2.52 11.87 1.82
N GLY A 36 -2.36 10.84 2.65
CA GLY A 36 -1.35 9.79 2.45
C GLY A 36 0.07 10.18 2.82
N VAL A 37 0.34 11.47 3.06
CA VAL A 37 1.65 11.98 3.50
C VAL A 37 1.70 12.04 5.03
N VAL A 38 2.12 10.94 5.65
CA VAL A 38 2.29 10.85 7.11
C VAL A 38 3.43 9.93 7.49
N GLY A 39 4.10 10.24 8.60
CA GLY A 39 5.20 9.44 9.14
C GLY A 39 4.73 8.09 9.70
N LEU A 40 5.55 7.06 9.49
CA LEU A 40 5.43 5.76 10.15
C LEU A 40 6.40 5.69 11.33
N ARG A 41 5.91 5.30 12.50
CA ARG A 41 6.74 5.12 13.70
C ARG A 41 7.63 3.89 13.52
N ASN A 42 8.89 4.02 13.92
CA ASN A 42 9.81 2.89 13.93
C ASN A 42 9.63 2.13 15.25
N VAL A 43 9.20 0.87 15.17
CA VAL A 43 8.88 0.03 16.35
C VAL A 43 9.96 -1.04 16.59
N GLY A 44 11.21 -0.71 16.23
CA GLY A 44 12.40 -1.52 16.46
C GLY A 44 12.98 -2.04 15.15
N ASN A 45 13.94 -1.29 14.57
CA ASN A 45 14.60 -1.59 13.29
C ASN A 45 13.63 -1.88 12.13
N THR A 46 12.41 -1.32 12.16
CA THR A 46 11.38 -1.55 11.15
C THR A 46 11.45 -0.55 9.99
N CYS A 47 12.59 0.10 9.77
CA CYS A 47 12.74 1.07 8.67
C CYS A 47 12.51 0.44 7.30
N PHE A 48 12.89 -0.83 7.10
CA PHE A 48 12.63 -1.59 5.87
C PHE A 48 11.12 -1.74 5.59
N LEU A 49 10.33 -2.01 6.63
CA LEU A 49 8.87 -2.07 6.57
C LEU A 49 8.29 -0.69 6.31
N ASN A 50 8.78 0.32 7.00
CA ASN A 50 8.28 1.69 6.85
C ASN A 50 8.53 2.20 5.42
N SER A 51 9.72 1.98 4.85
CA SER A 51 10.01 2.37 3.46
C SER A 51 9.15 1.61 2.45
N ALA A 52 8.96 0.30 2.64
CA ALA A 52 8.09 -0.51 1.79
C ALA A 52 6.63 -0.01 1.81
N LEU A 53 6.11 0.29 3.00
CA LEU A 53 4.75 0.81 3.17
C LEU A 53 4.54 2.19 2.54
N GLN A 54 5.53 3.08 2.63
CA GLN A 54 5.45 4.38 1.95
C GLN A 54 5.41 4.21 0.43
N CYS A 55 6.20 3.29 -0.14
CA CYS A 55 6.13 2.97 -1.57
C CYS A 55 4.77 2.41 -1.98
N LEU A 56 4.22 1.46 -1.22
CA LEU A 56 2.90 0.89 -1.47
C LEU A 56 1.77 1.93 -1.31
N SER A 57 1.90 2.84 -0.34
CA SER A 57 0.97 3.94 -0.12
C SER A 57 0.97 4.96 -1.26
N ALA A 58 2.05 5.04 -2.04
CA ALA A 58 2.10 5.87 -3.25
C ALA A 58 1.36 5.23 -4.44
N CYS A 59 0.98 3.95 -4.37
CA CYS A 59 0.24 3.26 -5.42
C CYS A 59 -1.28 3.46 -5.23
N TRP A 60 -1.85 4.48 -5.88
CA TRP A 60 -3.28 4.80 -5.75
C TRP A 60 -4.24 3.62 -5.98
N PRO A 61 -4.05 2.70 -6.97
CA PRO A 61 -4.95 1.56 -7.11
C PRO A 61 -5.06 0.71 -5.85
N LEU A 62 -3.93 0.50 -5.17
CA LEU A 62 -3.86 -0.30 -3.94
C LEU A 62 -4.50 0.45 -2.76
N VAL A 63 -4.28 1.76 -2.67
CA VAL A 63 -4.93 2.62 -1.67
C VAL A 63 -6.44 2.68 -1.88
N ALA A 64 -6.90 2.85 -3.12
CA ALA A 64 -8.31 2.89 -3.47
C ALA A 64 -9.00 1.57 -3.09
N TRP A 65 -8.35 0.44 -3.37
CA TRP A 65 -8.78 -0.87 -2.88
C TRP A 65 -8.89 -0.91 -1.35
N ALA A 66 -7.87 -0.43 -0.63
CA ALA A 66 -7.89 -0.38 0.83
C ALA A 66 -9.03 0.51 1.38
N LEU A 67 -9.27 1.66 0.77
CA LEU A 67 -10.28 2.64 1.19
C LEU A 67 -11.72 2.20 0.93
N ARG A 68 -11.98 1.43 -0.13
CA ARG A 68 -13.33 0.92 -0.43
C ARG A 68 -13.80 -0.08 0.63
N GLY A 69 -12.90 -0.92 1.15
CA GLY A 69 -13.14 -1.80 2.30
C GLY A 69 -14.07 -3.00 2.03
N SER A 70 -14.95 -2.91 1.02
CA SER A 70 -15.81 -4.00 0.52
C SER A 70 -15.02 -5.24 0.11
N GLU A 71 -13.82 -5.06 -0.44
CA GLU A 71 -12.99 -6.12 -1.00
C GLU A 71 -12.36 -6.99 0.08
N LEU A 72 -12.31 -6.53 1.33
CA LEU A 72 -11.94 -7.38 2.48
C LEU A 72 -13.00 -8.44 2.81
N GLN A 73 -14.23 -8.29 2.28
CA GLN A 73 -15.29 -9.29 2.35
C GLN A 73 -15.19 -10.32 1.22
N GLU A 74 -14.44 -10.02 0.15
CA GLU A 74 -14.29 -10.88 -1.03
C GLU A 74 -13.00 -11.70 -1.04
N LEU A 75 -12.21 -11.62 0.03
CA LEU A 75 -10.95 -12.38 0.16
C LEU A 75 -11.19 -13.89 0.01
N ASN A 76 -10.27 -14.57 -0.66
CA ASN A 76 -10.26 -16.01 -0.74
C ASN A 76 -9.64 -16.61 0.52
N THR A 77 -10.45 -16.77 1.56
CA THR A 77 -10.00 -17.33 2.84
C THR A 77 -9.69 -18.81 2.79
N ASP A 78 -10.12 -19.50 1.73
CA ASP A 78 -10.00 -20.94 1.57
C ASP A 78 -8.77 -21.34 0.74
N ASN A 79 -8.07 -20.37 0.15
CA ASN A 79 -6.82 -20.62 -0.58
C ASN A 79 -5.72 -21.08 0.39
N VAL A 80 -5.29 -22.34 0.22
CA VAL A 80 -4.22 -22.95 1.02
C VAL A 80 -2.85 -22.30 0.85
N LEU A 81 -2.63 -21.58 -0.26
CA LEU A 81 -1.42 -20.80 -0.51
C LEU A 81 -1.51 -19.39 0.08
N GLY A 82 -2.71 -18.95 0.44
CA GLY A 82 -2.96 -17.65 1.06
C GLY A 82 -2.67 -17.65 2.56
N THR A 83 -3.04 -16.53 3.20
CA THR A 83 -2.88 -16.30 4.64
C THR A 83 -4.22 -16.29 5.37
N GLY A 84 -5.28 -16.79 4.73
CA GLY A 84 -6.66 -16.67 5.21
C GLY A 84 -7.17 -15.23 5.17
N GLY A 85 -6.59 -14.38 4.31
CA GLY A 85 -6.92 -12.96 4.22
C GLY A 85 -6.30 -12.09 5.31
N VAL A 86 -5.37 -12.61 6.12
CA VAL A 86 -4.80 -11.84 7.24
C VAL A 86 -3.88 -10.74 6.74
N LEU A 87 -2.97 -11.04 5.81
CA LEU A 87 -2.08 -10.02 5.24
C LEU A 87 -2.86 -8.95 4.48
N ALA A 88 -3.85 -9.34 3.68
CA ALA A 88 -4.70 -8.39 2.97
C ALA A 88 -5.44 -7.44 3.95
N ARG A 89 -6.03 -7.95 5.03
CA ARG A 89 -6.74 -7.13 6.03
C ARG A 89 -5.81 -6.15 6.74
N GLU A 90 -4.64 -6.61 7.19
CA GLU A 90 -3.69 -5.78 7.92
C GLU A 90 -3.01 -4.73 7.04
N LEU A 91 -2.67 -5.08 5.80
CA LEU A 91 -2.16 -4.11 4.82
C LEU A 91 -3.23 -3.07 4.49
N GLY A 92 -4.45 -3.52 4.20
CA GLY A 92 -5.57 -2.62 3.93
C GLY A 92 -5.88 -1.68 5.10
N HIS A 93 -5.83 -2.19 6.34
CA HIS A 93 -5.99 -1.36 7.54
C HIS A 93 -4.86 -0.32 7.67
N THR A 94 -3.61 -0.73 7.47
CA THR A 94 -2.45 0.17 7.53
C THR A 94 -2.54 1.28 6.48
N LEU A 95 -2.89 0.95 5.24
CA LEU A 95 -3.08 1.92 4.17
C LEU A 95 -4.25 2.87 4.45
N ARG A 96 -5.36 2.37 4.98
CA ARG A 96 -6.48 3.23 5.41
C ARG A 96 -6.02 4.23 6.45
N MET A 97 -5.34 3.79 7.51
CA MET A 97 -4.82 4.70 8.54
C MET A 97 -3.94 5.80 7.94
N LEU A 98 -3.03 5.45 7.01
CA LEU A 98 -2.15 6.41 6.32
C LEU A 98 -2.92 7.49 5.54
N TRP A 99 -4.09 7.15 4.98
CA TRP A 99 -4.88 8.05 4.14
C TRP A 99 -6.02 8.76 4.86
N THR A 100 -6.54 8.19 5.94
CA THR A 100 -7.54 8.82 6.81
C THR A 100 -6.92 9.70 7.88
N HIS A 101 -5.62 9.53 8.15
CA HIS A 101 -4.87 10.15 9.26
C HIS A 101 -5.42 9.76 10.63
N GLU A 102 -5.90 8.52 10.74
CA GLU A 102 -6.38 7.96 11.99
C GLU A 102 -5.27 8.00 13.07
N ASP A 103 -5.60 8.58 14.23
CA ASP A 103 -4.74 8.76 15.40
C ASP A 103 -3.42 9.53 15.23
N VAL A 104 -3.15 10.09 14.04
CA VAL A 104 -1.94 10.88 13.75
C VAL A 104 -1.83 12.09 14.68
N ALA A 105 -2.93 12.80 14.91
CA ALA A 105 -2.96 13.98 15.79
C ALA A 105 -2.59 13.67 17.25
N LYS A 106 -2.82 12.44 17.71
CA LYS A 106 -2.51 12.01 19.08
C LYS A 106 -1.11 11.43 19.23
N THR A 107 -0.63 10.75 18.19
CA THR A 107 0.55 9.88 18.26
C THR A 107 1.76 10.39 17.50
N GLY A 108 1.58 11.42 16.66
CA GLY A 108 2.63 12.00 15.80
C GLY A 108 3.00 11.15 14.58
N GLY A 109 2.41 9.96 14.42
CA GLY A 109 2.67 9.06 13.29
C GLY A 109 2.05 7.68 13.51
N ILE A 110 1.95 6.90 12.44
CA ILE A 110 1.21 5.64 12.44
C ILE A 110 2.16 4.48 12.74
N ALA A 111 1.76 3.55 13.62
CA ALA A 111 2.53 2.32 13.86
C ALA A 111 1.85 1.14 13.14
N PRO A 112 2.54 0.42 12.24
CA PRO A 112 1.97 -0.72 11.54
C PRO A 112 2.05 -2.00 12.39
N ASP A 113 1.61 -1.94 13.66
CA ASP A 113 1.83 -3.03 14.64
C ASP A 113 1.10 -4.32 14.25
N GLY A 114 -0.15 -4.21 13.79
CA GLY A 114 -0.94 -5.35 13.31
C GLY A 114 -0.31 -6.03 12.10
N LEU A 115 0.12 -5.24 11.11
CA LEU A 115 0.83 -5.75 9.95
C LEU A 115 2.19 -6.38 10.33
N LYS A 116 2.96 -5.75 11.21
CA LYS A 116 4.23 -6.30 11.71
C LYS A 116 4.03 -7.65 12.41
N ALA A 117 2.96 -7.79 13.19
CA ALA A 117 2.60 -9.04 13.84
C ALA A 117 2.19 -10.12 12.82
N ALA A 118 1.39 -9.76 11.82
CA ALA A 118 0.99 -10.68 10.75
C ALA A 118 2.19 -11.16 9.93
N LEU A 119 3.10 -10.26 9.55
CA LEU A 119 4.35 -10.61 8.86
C LEU A 119 5.17 -11.62 9.68
N GLY A 120 5.33 -11.40 10.99
CA GLY A 120 6.05 -12.33 11.88
C GLY A 120 5.34 -13.65 12.17
N ARG A 121 4.02 -13.72 11.91
CA ARG A 121 3.23 -14.96 11.98
C ARG A 121 3.50 -15.86 10.78
N PHE A 122 3.48 -15.30 9.57
CA PHE A 122 3.60 -16.07 8.33
C PHE A 122 5.04 -16.20 7.82
N GLN A 123 5.93 -15.30 8.24
CA GLN A 123 7.33 -15.33 7.87
C GLN A 123 8.22 -15.05 9.09
N SER A 124 8.81 -16.12 9.62
CA SER A 124 9.50 -16.14 10.92
C SER A 124 10.65 -15.15 11.03
N GLN A 125 11.34 -14.84 9.92
CA GLN A 125 12.43 -13.88 9.93
C GLN A 125 11.96 -12.48 10.34
N PHE A 126 10.73 -12.08 10.00
CA PHE A 126 10.16 -10.78 10.34
C PHE A 126 9.58 -10.71 11.76
N ARG A 127 9.67 -11.77 12.58
CA ARG A 127 9.12 -11.77 13.95
C ARG A 127 9.92 -10.86 14.90
N GLY A 128 11.24 -10.82 14.76
CA GLY A 128 12.12 -10.07 15.65
C GLY A 128 12.19 -8.57 15.36
N PHE A 129 13.25 -7.95 15.89
CA PHE A 129 13.62 -6.54 15.73
C PHE A 129 14.96 -6.40 15.00
N ARG A 130 15.29 -7.35 14.11
CA ARG A 130 16.46 -7.24 13.24
C ARG A 130 16.10 -6.42 12.01
N GLN A 131 17.11 -5.81 11.39
CA GLN A 131 16.95 -5.20 10.08
C GLN A 131 16.82 -6.30 9.02
N HIS A 132 16.07 -6.03 7.96
CA HIS A 132 15.81 -6.93 6.85
C HIS A 132 15.86 -6.17 5.52
N ASP A 133 15.93 -6.92 4.43
CA ASP A 133 15.81 -6.38 3.08
C ASP A 133 14.35 -5.98 2.79
N ALA A 134 14.15 -4.74 2.33
CA ALA A 134 12.82 -4.23 1.99
C ALA A 134 12.25 -4.91 0.73
N HIS A 135 13.11 -5.32 -0.21
CA HIS A 135 12.67 -6.04 -1.41
C HIS A 135 12.11 -7.42 -1.04
N GLU A 136 12.81 -8.16 -0.19
CA GLU A 136 12.33 -9.47 0.28
C GLU A 136 10.98 -9.36 1.01
N LEU A 137 10.83 -8.33 1.85
CA LEU A 137 9.55 -8.02 2.48
C LEU A 137 8.46 -7.74 1.43
N LEU A 138 8.74 -6.90 0.43
CA LEU A 138 7.78 -6.52 -0.60
C LEU A 138 7.34 -7.71 -1.44
N SER A 139 8.27 -8.57 -1.88
CA SER A 139 7.93 -9.79 -2.62
C SER A 139 6.99 -10.67 -1.79
N PHE A 140 7.35 -10.98 -0.54
CA PHE A 140 6.53 -11.79 0.34
C PHE A 140 5.12 -11.20 0.57
N LEU A 141 5.05 -9.88 0.81
CA LEU A 141 3.79 -9.21 1.10
C LEU A 141 2.88 -9.15 -0.12
N LEU A 142 3.43 -8.90 -1.32
CA LEU A 142 2.66 -8.84 -2.56
C LEU A 142 2.23 -10.22 -3.03
N ASP A 143 3.06 -11.25 -2.87
CA ASP A 143 2.68 -12.64 -3.13
C ASP A 143 1.54 -13.07 -2.19
N GLY A 144 1.66 -12.78 -0.88
CA GLY A 144 0.61 -13.06 0.09
C GLY A 144 -0.70 -12.31 -0.20
N LEU A 145 -0.61 -11.05 -0.64
CA LEU A 145 -1.77 -10.26 -1.06
C LEU A 145 -2.41 -10.85 -2.32
N HIS A 146 -1.60 -11.31 -3.29
CA HIS A 146 -2.08 -11.96 -4.49
C HIS A 146 -2.87 -13.22 -4.13
N GLU A 147 -2.28 -14.11 -3.33
CA GLU A 147 -2.93 -15.36 -2.92
C GLU A 147 -4.19 -15.13 -2.08
N ASP A 148 -4.20 -14.12 -1.20
CA ASP A 148 -5.39 -13.74 -0.41
C ASP A 148 -6.54 -13.20 -1.28
N CYS A 149 -6.22 -12.60 -2.44
CA CYS A 149 -7.20 -12.01 -3.38
C CYS A 149 -7.52 -12.91 -4.58
N ASN A 150 -6.74 -13.97 -4.81
CA ASN A 150 -6.86 -14.85 -5.97
C ASN A 150 -8.08 -15.76 -5.82
N ARG A 151 -9.03 -15.71 -6.77
CA ARG A 151 -10.25 -16.51 -6.80
C ARG A 151 -10.32 -17.33 -8.07
#